data_AF-A0A7J4RFM2-F1
#
_entry.id   AF-A0A7J4RFM2-F1
#
_cell.length_a   1.000
_cell.length_b   1.000
_cell.length_c   1.000
_cell.angle_alpha   90.00
_cell.angle_beta   90.00
_cell.angle_gamma   90.00
#
_symmetry.space_group_name_H-M   'P 1'
#
loop_
_entity.id
_entity.type
_entity.pdbx_description
1 polymer ?
#
loop_
_entity_poly.entity_id
_entity_poly.type
_entity_poly.pdbx_seq_one_letter_code
_entity_poly.pdbx_strand_id
1 'polypeptide(L)'
;MEALVQSTRNEKQRALIGLALVGIAPTVSVVTGFALKAGMIASVVFVFTKMWMFGLPAYWYTKVEGGERSYSMPEHGGWMVSTLLGIGMAVVIAIAYFILGDLVLRDEDLYEILDPFGLTVPWKLALGILFWIFINSVLEEYVFRWFITSKLEQLVGGKWLPIVLSAGIFTLHHTIALAFFIDPLGNALASLGVFIG
;
A
#
# COMPACT_ATOMS: atom_id res chain seq x y z
N MET A 1 6.85 0.02 -39.51
CA MET A 1 7.76 -0.15 -38.35
C MET A 1 7.66 1.04 -37.39
N GLU A 2 7.77 2.29 -37.88
CA GLU A 2 7.67 3.50 -37.05
C GLU A 2 6.34 3.66 -36.29
N ALA A 3 5.19 3.38 -36.94
CA ALA A 3 3.89 3.46 -36.28
C ALA A 3 3.74 2.49 -35.07
N LEU A 4 4.29 1.29 -35.17
CA LEU A 4 4.30 0.30 -34.08
C LEU A 4 5.20 0.74 -32.93
N VAL A 5 6.37 1.30 -33.25
CA VAL A 5 7.31 1.85 -32.25
C VAL A 5 6.68 3.04 -31.52
N GLN A 6 5.96 3.91 -32.24
CA GLN A 6 5.28 5.06 -31.64
C GLN A 6 4.11 4.64 -30.74
N SER A 7 3.32 3.65 -31.14
CA SER A 7 2.23 3.10 -30.31
C SER A 7 2.76 2.53 -28.99
N THR A 8 3.80 1.70 -29.08
CA THR A 8 4.44 1.07 -27.90
C THR A 8 5.02 2.13 -26.96
N ARG A 9 5.62 3.20 -27.51
CA ARG A 9 6.16 4.31 -26.70
C ARG A 9 5.04 5.05 -25.97
N ASN A 10 3.91 5.32 -26.64
CA ASN A 10 2.77 5.99 -26.04
C ASN A 10 2.14 5.16 -24.92
N GLU A 11 2.06 3.84 -25.10
CA GLU A 11 1.57 2.91 -24.06
C GLU A 11 2.48 2.91 -22.83
N LYS A 12 3.80 2.77 -23.02
CA LYS A 12 4.77 2.85 -21.92
C LYS A 12 4.74 4.19 -21.21
N GLN A 13 4.58 5.30 -21.94
CA GLN A 13 4.46 6.61 -21.34
C GLN A 13 3.20 6.72 -20.48
N ARG A 14 2.05 6.22 -20.96
CA ARG A 14 0.81 6.17 -20.17
C ARG A 14 0.96 5.28 -18.94
N ALA A 15 1.59 4.13 -19.07
CA ALA A 15 1.86 3.22 -17.96
C ALA A 15 2.68 3.91 -16.87
N LEU A 16 3.74 4.62 -17.27
CA LEU A 16 4.60 5.38 -16.35
C LEU A 16 3.84 6.50 -15.63
N ILE A 17 2.99 7.25 -16.34
CA ILE A 17 2.19 8.32 -15.72
C ILE A 17 1.20 7.73 -14.72
N GLY A 18 0.47 6.67 -15.08
CA GLY A 18 -0.46 5.99 -14.18
C GLY A 18 0.26 5.46 -12.94
N LEU A 19 1.42 4.84 -13.12
CA LEU A 19 2.27 4.35 -12.05
C LEU A 19 2.71 5.48 -11.11
N ALA A 20 3.19 6.60 -11.65
CA ALA A 20 3.65 7.74 -10.85
C ALA A 20 2.49 8.38 -10.05
N LEU A 21 1.34 8.60 -10.68
CA LEU A 21 0.18 9.25 -10.06
C LEU A 21 -0.44 8.44 -8.93
N VAL A 22 -0.43 7.10 -9.03
CA VAL A 22 -1.02 6.22 -8.01
C VAL A 22 0.04 5.79 -6.99
N GLY A 23 1.24 5.43 -7.44
CA GLY A 23 2.30 4.88 -6.59
C GLY A 23 2.81 5.84 -5.52
N ILE A 24 2.79 7.16 -5.78
CA ILE A 24 3.23 8.16 -4.79
C ILE A 24 2.13 8.55 -3.78
N ALA A 25 0.86 8.32 -4.10
CA ALA A 25 -0.26 8.81 -3.31
C ALA A 25 -0.25 8.34 -1.82
N PRO A 26 0.08 7.06 -1.51
CA PRO A 26 0.20 6.62 -0.13
C PRO A 26 1.28 7.41 0.63
N THR A 27 2.45 7.62 0.02
CA THR A 27 3.57 8.34 0.63
C THR A 27 3.25 9.80 0.88
N VAL A 28 2.52 10.46 -0.05
CA VAL A 28 2.03 11.83 0.17
C VAL A 28 1.12 11.90 1.40
N SER A 29 0.21 10.94 1.57
CA SER A 29 -0.66 10.87 2.75
C SER A 29 0.14 10.71 4.04
N VAL A 30 1.11 9.80 4.06
CA VAL A 30 1.94 9.53 5.23
C VAL A 30 2.83 10.72 5.57
N VAL A 31 3.50 11.33 4.60
CA VAL A 31 4.36 12.49 4.83
C VAL A 31 3.55 13.68 5.35
N THR A 32 2.35 13.91 4.81
CA THR A 32 1.48 14.99 5.29
C THR A 32 1.01 14.76 6.73
N GLY A 33 0.67 13.51 7.07
CA GLY A 33 0.21 13.15 8.40
C GLY A 33 1.32 13.09 9.44
N PHE A 34 2.39 12.35 9.16
CA PHE A 34 3.40 11.98 10.15
C PHE A 34 4.56 12.98 10.18
N ALA A 35 5.07 13.39 9.01
CA ALA A 35 6.21 14.29 8.93
C ALA A 35 5.81 15.75 9.17
N LEU A 36 4.79 16.21 8.43
CA LEU A 36 4.35 17.61 8.49
C LEU A 36 3.40 17.89 9.65
N LYS A 37 2.83 16.85 10.28
CA LYS A 37 1.85 16.94 11.37
C LYS A 37 0.75 17.98 11.05
N ALA A 38 0.24 17.97 9.81
CA ALA A 38 -0.58 19.06 9.25
C ALA A 38 -2.03 19.13 9.79
N GLY A 39 -2.32 18.48 10.93
CA GLY A 39 -3.61 18.50 11.60
C GLY A 39 -4.78 18.15 10.67
N MET A 40 -5.78 19.04 10.60
CA MET A 40 -6.98 18.83 9.75
C MET A 40 -6.63 18.65 8.26
N ILE A 41 -5.56 19.30 7.77
CA ILE A 41 -5.11 19.14 6.38
C ILE A 41 -4.68 17.69 6.15
N ALA A 42 -4.00 17.06 7.11
CA ALA A 42 -3.61 15.65 6.99
C ALA A 42 -4.83 14.74 6.87
N SER A 43 -5.90 14.99 7.62
CA SER A 43 -7.15 14.23 7.49
C SER A 43 -7.80 14.39 6.12
N VAL A 44 -7.82 15.61 5.57
CA VAL A 44 -8.34 15.88 4.23
C VAL A 44 -7.50 15.17 3.17
N VAL A 45 -6.17 15.25 3.27
CA VAL A 45 -5.24 14.57 2.36
C VAL A 45 -5.37 13.05 2.46
N PHE A 46 -5.54 12.50 3.67
CA PHE A 46 -5.78 11.08 3.86
C PHE A 46 -7.06 10.62 3.14
N VAL A 47 -8.19 11.30 3.36
CA VAL A 47 -9.45 10.93 2.69
C VAL A 47 -9.33 11.10 1.17
N PHE A 48 -8.74 12.20 0.71
CA PHE A 48 -8.54 12.46 -0.71
C PHE A 48 -7.67 11.39 -1.38
N THR A 49 -6.54 11.05 -0.77
CA THR A 49 -5.62 10.03 -1.31
C THR A 49 -6.26 8.65 -1.32
N LYS A 50 -7.08 8.28 -0.33
CA LYS A 50 -7.85 7.03 -0.37
C LYS A 50 -8.86 7.01 -1.53
N MET A 51 -9.61 8.10 -1.73
CA MET A 51 -10.52 8.22 -2.88
C MET A 51 -9.75 8.19 -4.21
N TRP A 52 -8.59 8.82 -4.28
CA TRP A 52 -7.71 8.83 -5.45
C TRP A 52 -7.20 7.44 -5.78
N MET A 53 -6.69 6.72 -4.78
CA MET A 53 -6.21 5.34 -4.91
C MET A 53 -7.30 4.38 -5.38
N PHE A 54 -8.58 4.63 -5.06
CA PHE A 54 -9.68 3.83 -5.55
C PHE A 54 -10.12 4.26 -6.95
N GLY A 55 -10.40 5.56 -7.11
CA GLY A 55 -11.03 6.12 -8.30
C GLY A 55 -10.11 6.25 -9.50
N LEU A 56 -8.85 6.66 -9.31
CA LEU A 56 -7.94 6.87 -10.43
C LEU A 56 -7.63 5.56 -11.16
N PRO A 57 -7.28 4.43 -10.51
CA PRO A 57 -7.09 3.17 -11.21
C PRO A 57 -8.31 2.71 -12.02
N ALA A 58 -9.51 2.83 -11.46
CA ALA A 58 -10.76 2.46 -12.15
C ALA A 58 -11.02 3.34 -13.37
N TYR A 59 -10.86 4.65 -13.20
CA TYR A 59 -10.98 5.61 -14.29
C TYR A 59 -9.94 5.32 -15.38
N TRP A 60 -8.69 5.10 -14.99
CA TRP A 60 -7.60 4.85 -15.91
C TRP A 60 -7.84 3.60 -16.75
N TYR A 61 -8.20 2.49 -16.10
CA TYR A 61 -8.46 1.23 -16.79
C TYR A 61 -9.62 1.36 -17.79
N THR A 62 -10.74 1.99 -17.38
CA THR A 62 -11.94 2.06 -18.23
C THR A 62 -11.89 3.16 -19.29
N LYS A 63 -11.25 4.31 -19.03
CA LYS A 63 -11.26 5.48 -19.92
C LYS A 63 -9.96 5.73 -20.65
N VAL A 64 -8.81 5.43 -20.05
CA VAL A 64 -7.49 5.66 -20.67
C VAL A 64 -7.04 4.44 -21.47
N GLU A 65 -7.34 3.24 -20.97
CA GLU A 65 -6.96 1.97 -21.60
C GLU A 65 -8.11 1.28 -22.34
N GLY A 66 -9.35 1.75 -22.14
CA GLY A 66 -10.53 1.18 -22.81
C GLY A 66 -10.90 -0.22 -22.32
N GLY A 67 -10.47 -0.61 -21.12
CA GLY A 67 -10.82 -1.88 -20.50
C GLY A 67 -12.32 -1.99 -20.18
N GLU A 68 -12.83 -3.21 -20.19
CA GLU A 68 -14.22 -3.51 -19.86
C GLU A 68 -14.40 -3.73 -18.36
N ARG A 69 -15.53 -3.31 -17.80
CA ARG A 69 -15.82 -3.56 -16.38
C ARG A 69 -16.00 -5.06 -16.17
N SER A 70 -15.19 -5.64 -15.30
CA SER A 70 -15.28 -7.03 -14.90
C SER A 70 -15.48 -7.13 -13.39
N TYR A 71 -16.27 -8.11 -12.99
CA TYR A 71 -16.43 -8.52 -11.59
C TYR A 71 -15.98 -9.98 -11.50
N SER A 72 -14.88 -10.24 -10.81
CA SER A 72 -14.39 -11.60 -10.57
C SER A 72 -14.71 -12.00 -9.13
N MET A 73 -15.79 -12.77 -8.95
CA MET A 73 -16.06 -13.42 -7.68
C MET A 73 -14.95 -14.46 -7.38
N PRO A 74 -14.56 -14.65 -6.11
CA PRO A 74 -13.61 -15.69 -5.73
C PRO A 74 -14.28 -17.08 -5.82
N GLU A 75 -14.32 -17.66 -7.02
CA GLU A 75 -15.02 -18.93 -7.30
C GLU A 75 -14.18 -20.18 -6.98
N HIS A 76 -12.87 -20.06 -6.85
CA HIS A 76 -11.94 -21.20 -6.71
C HIS A 76 -11.45 -21.48 -5.28
N GLY A 77 -12.12 -20.92 -4.27
CA GLY A 77 -11.79 -21.18 -2.86
C GLY A 77 -10.44 -20.59 -2.44
N GLY A 78 -9.65 -21.34 -1.66
CA GLY A 78 -8.38 -20.85 -1.08
C GLY A 78 -8.50 -20.29 0.33
N TRP A 79 -9.71 -20.25 0.90
CA TRP A 79 -10.01 -19.71 2.23
C TRP A 79 -9.17 -20.32 3.35
N MET A 80 -8.94 -21.63 3.33
CA MET A 80 -8.14 -22.29 4.35
C MET A 80 -6.66 -21.88 4.24
N VAL A 81 -6.11 -21.84 3.02
CA VAL A 81 -4.71 -21.45 2.80
C VAL A 81 -4.49 -19.99 3.19
N SER A 82 -5.39 -19.08 2.77
CA SER A 82 -5.31 -17.67 3.14
C SER A 82 -5.45 -17.47 4.65
N THR A 83 -6.34 -18.22 5.31
CA THR A 83 -6.50 -18.17 6.77
C THR A 83 -5.25 -18.66 7.49
N LEU A 84 -4.67 -19.79 7.06
CA LEU A 84 -3.46 -20.34 7.69
C LEU A 84 -2.25 -19.43 7.49
N LEU A 85 -2.08 -18.85 6.29
CA LEU A 85 -1.03 -17.86 6.04
C LEU A 85 -1.25 -16.61 6.90
N GLY A 86 -2.48 -16.11 6.99
CA GLY A 86 -2.83 -14.97 7.83
C GLY A 86 -2.51 -15.20 9.31
N ILE A 87 -2.90 -16.35 9.85
CA ILE A 87 -2.57 -16.74 11.24
C ILE A 87 -1.06 -16.88 11.42
N GLY A 88 -0.37 -17.52 10.47
CA GLY A 88 1.09 -17.68 10.51
C GLY A 88 1.81 -16.33 10.56
N MET A 89 1.42 -15.38 9.71
CA MET A 89 1.96 -14.02 9.71
C MET A 89 1.67 -13.29 11.03
N ALA A 90 0.44 -13.40 11.55
CA ALA A 90 0.08 -12.79 12.83
C ALA A 90 0.92 -13.32 13.99
N VAL A 91 1.19 -14.64 14.02
CA VAL A 91 2.07 -15.26 15.03
C VAL A 91 3.50 -14.75 14.91
N VAL A 92 4.05 -14.67 13.70
CA VAL A 92 5.41 -14.16 13.46
C VAL A 92 5.53 -12.70 13.91
N ILE A 93 4.55 -11.86 13.57
CA ILE A 93 4.51 -10.44 13.98
C ILE A 93 4.42 -10.33 15.50
N ALA A 94 3.57 -11.14 16.15
CA ALA A 94 3.44 -11.14 17.60
C ALA A 94 4.75 -11.54 18.30
N ILE A 95 5.42 -12.60 17.82
CA ILE A 95 6.72 -13.03 18.34
C ILE A 95 7.76 -11.91 18.19
N ALA A 96 7.85 -11.29 17.01
CA ALA A 96 8.76 -10.19 16.77
C ALA A 96 8.48 -9.00 17.72
N TYR A 97 7.21 -8.64 17.91
CA TYR A 97 6.80 -7.58 18.83
C TYR A 97 7.20 -7.88 20.28
N PHE A 98 6.95 -9.08 20.80
CA PHE A 98 7.28 -9.40 22.19
C PHE A 98 8.78 -9.55 22.46
N ILE A 99 9.60 -9.85 21.43
CA ILE A 99 11.06 -9.99 21.58
C ILE A 99 11.77 -8.64 21.36
N LEU A 100 11.33 -7.85 20.38
CA LEU A 100 12.06 -6.68 19.90
C LEU A 100 11.31 -5.36 20.14
N GLY A 101 10.02 -5.38 20.46
CA GLY A 101 9.17 -4.19 20.52
C GLY A 101 9.72 -3.08 21.42
N ASP A 102 10.10 -3.42 22.65
CA ASP A 102 10.68 -2.47 23.61
C ASP A 102 12.02 -1.88 23.15
N LEU A 103 12.73 -2.59 22.26
CA LEU A 103 14.02 -2.14 21.73
C LEU A 103 13.85 -1.22 20.52
N VAL A 104 12.89 -1.53 19.64
CA VAL A 104 12.83 -0.91 18.30
C VAL A 104 11.69 0.08 18.12
N LEU A 105 10.66 0.05 18.97
CA LEU A 105 9.53 0.98 18.89
C LEU A 105 9.82 2.24 19.69
N ARG A 106 9.49 3.38 19.09
CA ARG A 106 9.47 4.68 19.76
C ARG A 106 8.03 4.97 20.14
N ASP A 107 7.67 4.57 21.35
CA ASP A 107 6.32 4.64 21.89
C ASP A 107 5.79 6.07 21.99
N GLU A 108 6.63 7.02 22.40
CA GLU A 108 6.30 8.46 22.43
C GLU A 108 5.96 8.97 21.01
N ASP A 109 6.81 8.67 20.02
CA ASP A 109 6.59 9.06 18.62
C ASP A 109 5.30 8.44 18.07
N LEU A 110 5.04 7.16 18.37
CA LEU A 110 3.82 6.47 17.96
C LEU A 110 2.59 7.14 18.59
N TYR A 111 2.64 7.46 19.89
CA TYR A 111 1.55 8.13 20.58
C TYR A 111 1.25 9.49 19.94
N GLU A 112 2.26 10.31 19.68
CA GLU A 112 2.10 11.63 19.05
C GLU A 112 1.47 11.56 17.65
N ILE A 113 1.75 10.51 16.89
CA ILE A 113 1.17 10.30 15.56
C ILE A 113 -0.30 9.88 15.66
N LEU A 114 -0.68 9.11 16.68
CA LEU A 114 -2.02 8.55 16.85
C LEU A 114 -3.01 9.50 17.54
N ASP A 115 -2.54 10.27 18.51
CA ASP A 115 -3.37 11.11 19.39
C ASP A 115 -4.23 12.14 18.63
N PRO A 116 -3.71 12.87 17.62
CA PRO A 116 -4.49 13.86 16.88
C PRO A 116 -5.71 13.27 16.14
N PHE A 117 -5.65 11.98 15.81
CA PHE A 117 -6.74 11.24 15.16
C PHE A 117 -7.65 10.51 16.17
N GLY A 118 -7.36 10.64 17.46
CA GLY A 118 -8.05 9.95 18.54
C GLY A 118 -7.78 8.45 18.57
N LEU A 119 -6.73 7.98 17.91
CA LEU A 119 -6.37 6.56 17.84
C LEU A 119 -5.70 6.04 19.11
N THR A 120 -5.48 6.92 20.09
CA THR A 120 -5.12 6.60 21.48
C THR A 120 -6.33 6.16 22.32
N VAL A 121 -7.55 6.34 21.81
CA VAL A 121 -8.80 5.90 22.47
C VAL A 121 -9.18 4.48 22.01
N PRO A 122 -9.37 3.50 22.90
CA PRO A 122 -9.50 2.08 22.53
C PRO A 122 -10.61 1.77 21.50
N TRP A 123 -11.81 2.33 21.64
CA TRP A 123 -12.90 2.03 20.70
C TRP A 123 -12.69 2.69 19.33
N LYS A 124 -12.04 3.86 19.29
CA LYS A 124 -11.67 4.54 18.02
C LYS A 124 -10.56 3.76 17.32
N LEU A 125 -9.57 3.27 18.08
CA LEU A 125 -8.54 2.38 17.57
C LEU A 125 -9.15 1.09 17.00
N ALA A 126 -10.10 0.47 17.70
CA ALA A 126 -10.80 -0.72 17.22
C ALA A 126 -11.51 -0.48 15.88
N LEU A 127 -12.19 0.67 15.71
CA LEU A 127 -12.77 1.06 14.42
C LEU A 127 -11.70 1.27 13.35
N GLY A 128 -10.56 1.88 13.69
CA GLY A 128 -9.41 2.00 12.81
C GLY A 128 -8.89 0.64 12.35
N ILE A 129 -8.74 -0.32 13.27
CA ILE A 129 -8.32 -1.70 12.97
C ILE A 129 -9.28 -2.38 12.00
N LEU A 130 -10.60 -2.26 12.22
CA LEU A 130 -11.58 -2.80 11.29
C LEU A 130 -11.49 -2.14 9.91
N PHE A 131 -11.28 -0.82 9.85
CA PHE A 131 -11.02 -0.12 8.60
C PHE A 131 -9.76 -0.66 7.90
N TRP A 132 -8.65 -0.85 8.62
CA TRP A 132 -7.41 -1.35 8.03
C TRP A 132 -7.57 -2.76 7.48
N ILE A 133 -8.23 -3.65 8.21
CA ILE A 133 -8.44 -5.04 7.81
C ILE A 133 -9.39 -5.15 6.61
N PHE A 134 -10.55 -4.50 6.66
CA PHE A 134 -11.60 -4.75 5.66
C PHE A 134 -11.58 -3.80 4.47
N ILE A 135 -11.13 -2.56 4.67
CA ILE A 135 -11.16 -1.54 3.62
C ILE A 135 -9.76 -1.30 3.09
N ASN A 136 -8.79 -1.03 3.97
CA ASN A 136 -7.44 -0.71 3.54
C ASN A 136 -6.73 -1.89 2.88
N SER A 137 -6.83 -3.11 3.42
CA SER A 137 -6.22 -4.29 2.80
C SER A 137 -6.78 -4.56 1.40
N VAL A 138 -8.09 -4.39 1.18
CA VAL A 138 -8.70 -4.52 -0.15
C VAL A 138 -8.21 -3.43 -1.10
N LEU A 139 -8.13 -2.18 -0.61
CA LEU A 139 -7.60 -1.06 -1.40
C LEU A 139 -6.14 -1.30 -1.79
N GLU A 140 -5.31 -1.79 -0.87
CA GLU A 140 -3.90 -2.08 -1.14
C GLU A 140 -3.72 -3.25 -2.11
N GLU A 141 -4.55 -4.29 -2.01
CA GLU A 141 -4.56 -5.37 -2.99
C GLU A 141 -4.93 -4.84 -4.38
N TYR A 142 -6.00 -4.07 -4.47
CA TYR A 142 -6.47 -3.42 -5.69
C TYR A 142 -5.41 -2.51 -6.32
N VAL A 143 -4.71 -1.70 -5.52
CA VAL A 143 -3.69 -0.79 -6.05
C VAL A 143 -2.41 -1.52 -6.43
N PHE A 144 -1.85 -2.33 -5.53
CA PHE A 144 -0.51 -2.89 -5.70
C PHE A 144 -0.51 -4.17 -6.54
N ARG A 145 -1.43 -5.10 -6.27
CA ARG A 145 -1.44 -6.41 -6.94
C ARG A 145 -2.12 -6.36 -8.30
N TRP A 146 -3.11 -5.47 -8.47
CA TRP A 146 -3.71 -5.21 -9.77
C TRP A 146 -3.08 -4.03 -10.51
N PHE A 147 -3.36 -2.78 -10.11
CA PHE A 147 -3.06 -1.63 -10.97
C PHE A 147 -1.55 -1.41 -11.19
N ILE A 148 -0.77 -1.25 -10.12
CA ILE A 148 0.68 -0.97 -10.18
C ILE A 148 1.42 -2.10 -10.89
N THR A 149 1.14 -3.36 -10.52
CA THR A 149 1.75 -4.52 -11.16
C THR A 149 1.46 -4.55 -12.67
N SER A 150 0.23 -4.24 -13.09
CA SER A 150 -0.14 -4.17 -14.50
C SER A 150 0.63 -3.07 -15.25
N LYS A 151 0.82 -1.88 -14.64
CA LYS A 151 1.64 -0.82 -15.26
C LYS A 151 3.10 -1.23 -15.39
N LEU A 152 3.65 -1.88 -14.37
CA LEU A 152 5.02 -2.39 -14.41
C LEU A 152 5.18 -3.46 -15.49
N GLU A 153 4.20 -4.37 -15.64
CA GLU A 153 4.20 -5.36 -16.73
C GLU A 153 4.20 -4.69 -18.11
N GLN A 154 3.41 -3.62 -18.32
CA GLN A 154 3.45 -2.85 -19.57
C GLN A 154 4.82 -2.19 -19.83
N LEU A 155 5.54 -1.81 -18.77
CA LEU A 155 6.84 -1.13 -18.87
C LEU A 155 7.99 -2.10 -19.16
N VAL A 156 8.09 -3.18 -18.39
CA VAL A 156 9.25 -4.09 -18.38
C VAL A 156 8.95 -5.47 -18.95
N GLY A 157 7.67 -5.83 -19.12
CA GLY A 157 7.25 -7.16 -19.56
C GLY A 157 7.49 -8.26 -18.53
N GLY A 158 6.97 -9.45 -18.84
CA GLY A 158 7.13 -10.65 -18.01
C GLY A 158 6.29 -10.63 -16.74
N LYS A 159 6.31 -11.75 -16.00
CA LYS A 159 5.45 -11.95 -14.82
C LYS A 159 6.14 -11.60 -13.50
N TRP A 160 7.37 -12.09 -13.30
CA TRP A 160 8.03 -12.02 -12.00
C TRP A 160 8.63 -10.65 -11.68
N LEU A 161 9.24 -9.99 -12.67
CA LEU A 161 9.88 -8.70 -12.45
C LEU A 161 8.87 -7.60 -12.03
N PRO A 162 7.69 -7.46 -12.68
CA PRO A 162 6.66 -6.53 -12.20
C PRO A 162 6.19 -6.79 -10.77
N ILE A 163 6.04 -8.06 -10.37
CA ILE A 163 5.65 -8.44 -9.01
C ILE A 163 6.71 -7.97 -8.01
N VAL A 164 7.99 -8.26 -8.28
CA VAL A 164 9.11 -7.84 -7.41
C VAL A 164 9.20 -6.31 -7.32
N LEU A 165 9.03 -5.60 -8.44
CA LEU A 165 9.03 -4.15 -8.45
C LEU A 165 7.83 -3.56 -7.69
N SER A 166 6.64 -4.14 -7.84
CA SER A 166 5.43 -3.71 -7.11
C SER A 166 5.59 -3.91 -5.60
N ALA A 167 6.09 -5.08 -5.18
CA ALA A 167 6.44 -5.35 -3.79
C ALA A 167 7.50 -4.36 -3.26
N GLY A 168 8.48 -4.00 -4.10
CA GLY A 168 9.49 -2.98 -3.78
C GLY A 168 8.88 -1.59 -3.55
N ILE A 169 7.95 -1.15 -4.40
CA ILE A 169 7.25 0.15 -4.23
C ILE A 169 6.39 0.13 -2.95
N PHE A 170 5.66 -0.96 -2.72
CA PHE A 170 4.86 -1.15 -1.50
C PHE A 170 5.74 -1.09 -0.24
N THR A 171 6.87 -1.80 -0.26
CA THR A 171 7.82 -1.84 0.85
C THR A 171 8.47 -0.50 1.08
N LEU A 172 8.87 0.21 0.02
CA LEU A 172 9.47 1.53 0.14
C LEU A 172 8.52 2.52 0.83
N HIS A 173 7.23 2.49 0.46
CA HIS A 173 6.22 3.28 1.14
C HIS A 173 6.15 2.96 2.64
N HIS A 174 6.09 1.68 2.99
CA HIS A 174 6.06 1.23 4.39
C HIS A 174 7.34 1.58 5.14
N THR A 175 8.50 1.48 4.49
CA THR A 175 9.79 1.88 5.07
C THR A 175 9.74 3.34 5.50
N ILE A 176 9.17 4.21 4.66
CA ILE A 176 9.00 5.64 4.98
C ILE A 176 8.02 5.81 6.14
N ALA A 177 6.88 5.12 6.13
CA ALA A 177 5.87 5.22 7.18
C ALA A 177 6.40 4.75 8.55
N LEU A 178 7.10 3.62 8.59
CA LEU A 178 7.65 3.03 9.81
C LEU A 178 8.82 3.84 10.36
N ALA A 179 9.56 4.58 9.52
CA ALA A 179 10.66 5.44 9.95
C ALA A 179 10.23 6.57 10.90
N PHE A 180 8.93 6.84 11.05
CA PHE A 180 8.44 7.86 11.98
C PHE A 180 8.31 7.37 13.42
N PHE A 181 8.18 6.06 13.66
CA PHE A 181 7.95 5.51 15.01
C PHE A 181 8.70 4.20 15.29
N ILE A 182 9.51 3.70 14.36
CA ILE A 182 10.40 2.55 14.54
C ILE A 182 11.83 3.00 14.28
N ASP A 183 12.78 2.51 15.07
CA ASP A 183 14.20 2.72 14.84
C ASP A 183 14.67 2.13 13.48
N PRO A 184 15.89 2.45 13.01
CA PRO A 184 16.37 1.95 11.73
C PRO A 184 16.46 0.42 11.62
N LEU A 185 16.78 -0.29 12.70
CA LEU A 185 16.94 -1.74 12.69
C LEU A 185 15.57 -2.43 12.61
N GLY A 186 14.64 -2.05 13.46
CA GLY A 186 13.26 -2.51 13.45
C GLY A 186 12.57 -2.19 12.14
N ASN A 187 12.81 -0.99 11.57
CA ASN A 187 12.27 -0.62 10.27
C ASN A 187 12.82 -1.53 9.16
N ALA A 188 14.12 -1.82 9.16
CA ALA A 188 14.72 -2.75 8.20
C ALA A 188 14.13 -4.16 8.31
N LEU A 189 13.95 -4.67 9.54
CA LEU A 189 13.34 -5.99 9.79
C LEU A 189 11.86 -6.03 9.38
N ALA A 190 11.08 -5.03 9.76
CA ALA A 190 9.67 -4.92 9.40
C ALA A 190 9.51 -4.79 7.88
N SER A 191 10.33 -3.96 7.23
CA SER A 191 10.32 -3.77 5.78
C SER A 191 10.72 -5.04 5.02
N LEU A 192 11.67 -5.83 5.56
CA LEU A 192 11.96 -7.16 5.02
C LEU A 192 10.73 -8.07 5.09
N GLY A 193 10.03 -8.07 6.23
CA GLY A 193 8.77 -8.81 6.41
C GLY A 193 7.69 -8.39 5.40
N VAL A 194 7.52 -7.07 5.20
CA VAL A 194 6.58 -6.50 4.23
C VAL A 194 6.93 -6.87 2.79
N PHE A 195 8.22 -6.99 2.45
CA PHE A 195 8.66 -7.33 1.10
C PHE A 195 8.42 -8.80 0.73
N ILE A 196 8.56 -9.70 1.71
CA ILE A 196 8.45 -11.15 1.47
C ILE A 196 7.03 -11.70 1.69
N GLY A 197 6.20 -11.02 2.49
CA GLY A 197 4.82 -11.41 2.80
C GLY A 197 3.82 -10.97 1.74
#